data_AF-A0ABD3RU02-F1
#
_entry.id   AF-A0ABD3RU02-F1
#
_cell.length_a   1.000
_cell.length_b   1.000
_cell.length_c   1.000
_cell.angle_alpha   90.00
_cell.angle_beta   90.00
_cell.angle_gamma   90.00
#
_symmetry.space_group_name_H-M   'P 1'
#
loop_
_entity.id
_entity.type
_entity.pdbx_description
1 polymer ?
#
loop_
_entity_poly.entity_id
_entity_poly.type
_entity_poly.pdbx_seq_one_letter_code
_entity_poly.pdbx_strand_id
1 'polypeptide(L)'
;MQLQTGERVSVWRCLLLDESENISFEKDKSILLDDDGNKLHLTQKEVIEKLKYITHEPRDITRLRIVLLARGGHFAGCVFDGNSLVAHKTFHRYVVRAKAGKKQSLKDGGGRAIHSAGASLRRYNELGLKKDIQELLTLWKPHFAIASCIFIYASSDNRQLFFDGKKPYFICQHRAIRNIQLTVRRPTLREARRIYSLLTQISSEISGERALNTKEELLSGAGASIGSYSNPDSCEKNLGENQVDIKADEASSIVREMDDLSMSIESEKEADIVCTTTPLHEAAKSGTSQKVLELLEQGLDPCMKDERGQTPYMLASEKEVRNTFRRFMAANLEKWDWVAAKVPSALTKEMEESQAAKQAEKDAKRKAKAKELKKQRKAKEKKAQAEVAQSQAASSGGSGPVPTQIRHSQSSGSAIISREEELRRSQAAEREKRAAAAERRMAAAAAAQRTQGTGSLASGSDNSCSCCNDSLAGKVPFHRYSYKYCSSTCMHLHKEILEDV
;
A
#
# COMPACT_ATOMS: atom_id res chain seq x y z
N MET A 1 -19.41 13.71 26.01
CA MET A 1 -20.16 14.82 26.65
C MET A 1 -21.62 14.40 26.71
N GLN A 2 -22.35 14.72 27.77
CA GLN A 2 -23.79 14.44 27.83
C GLN A 2 -24.56 15.73 27.55
N LEU A 3 -25.59 15.64 26.71
CA LEU A 3 -26.52 16.74 26.43
C LEU A 3 -27.58 16.85 27.52
N GLN A 4 -28.27 17.99 27.59
CA GLN A 4 -29.42 18.19 28.49
C GLN A 4 -30.61 17.29 28.12
N THR A 5 -30.64 16.75 26.89
CA THR A 5 -31.56 15.70 26.40
C THR A 5 -31.23 14.29 26.95
N GLY A 6 -30.17 14.14 27.73
CA GLY A 6 -29.67 12.85 28.24
C GLY A 6 -28.77 12.08 27.27
N GLU A 7 -28.81 12.41 25.98
CA GLU A 7 -27.99 11.79 24.93
C GLU A 7 -26.49 11.97 25.16
N ARG A 8 -25.71 10.94 24.82
CA ARG A 8 -24.24 10.99 24.89
C ARG A 8 -23.65 11.31 23.53
N VAL A 9 -22.78 12.30 23.49
CA VAL A 9 -22.11 12.77 22.28
C VAL A 9 -20.59 12.63 22.45
N SER A 10 -19.96 11.87 21.57
CA SER A 10 -18.50 11.70 21.49
C SER A 10 -17.92 12.51 20.32
N VAL A 11 -16.80 13.18 20.59
CA VAL A 11 -16.06 14.05 19.66
C VAL A 11 -14.57 13.82 19.89
N TRP A 12 -13.77 13.86 18.83
CA TRP A 12 -12.32 13.66 18.91
C TRP A 12 -11.63 14.76 19.73
N ARG A 13 -10.87 14.37 20.76
CA ARG A 13 -10.09 15.31 21.61
C ARG A 13 -9.28 16.30 20.77
N CYS A 14 -8.59 15.82 19.75
CA CYS A 14 -7.76 16.63 18.84
C CYS A 14 -8.56 17.55 17.89
N LEU A 15 -9.89 17.49 17.82
CA LEU A 15 -10.69 18.52 17.16
C LEU A 15 -10.77 19.80 18.02
N LEU A 16 -10.69 19.67 19.35
CA LEU A 16 -11.02 20.72 20.31
C LEU A 16 -9.81 21.20 21.12
N LEU A 17 -8.96 20.27 21.57
CA LEU A 17 -7.88 20.52 22.52
C LEU A 17 -6.50 20.45 21.88
N ASP A 18 -5.56 21.25 22.39
CA ASP A 18 -4.12 21.00 22.20
C ASP A 18 -3.63 19.76 23.01
N GLU A 19 -2.37 19.38 22.84
CA GLU A 19 -1.79 18.22 23.54
C GLU A 19 -1.50 18.49 25.03
N SER A 20 -1.43 19.77 25.44
CA SER A 20 -1.37 20.22 26.84
C SER A 20 -2.76 20.41 27.49
N GLU A 21 -3.75 20.91 26.74
CA GLU A 21 -5.10 21.18 27.25
C GLU A 21 -5.83 19.88 27.66
N ASN A 22 -6.26 19.79 28.92
CA ASN A 22 -7.09 18.69 29.44
C ASN A 22 -8.52 19.18 29.77
N ILE A 23 -9.50 18.27 29.83
CA ILE A 23 -10.87 18.61 30.28
C ILE A 23 -10.96 18.32 31.78
N SER A 24 -11.42 19.27 32.59
CA SER A 24 -11.88 19.01 33.96
C SER A 24 -13.40 18.85 33.96
N PHE A 25 -13.86 17.75 34.59
CA PHE A 25 -15.29 17.48 34.79
C PHE A 25 -15.75 17.77 36.22
N GLU A 26 -14.81 17.91 37.16
CA GLU A 26 -15.05 18.47 38.49
C GLU A 26 -15.24 19.98 38.38
N LYS A 27 -16.21 20.53 39.11
CA LYS A 27 -16.49 21.98 39.13
C LYS A 27 -15.40 22.78 39.86
N ASP A 28 -14.76 22.16 40.85
CA ASP A 28 -13.95 22.83 41.87
C ASP A 28 -12.53 22.23 41.96
N LYS A 29 -11.78 22.29 40.84
CA LYS A 29 -10.32 22.24 40.90
C LYS A 29 -9.74 23.59 40.47
N SER A 30 -8.74 24.03 41.23
CA SER A 30 -8.09 25.33 41.06
C SER A 30 -7.47 25.48 39.67
N ILE A 31 -7.40 26.73 39.21
CA ILE A 31 -6.83 27.08 37.91
C ILE A 31 -5.32 26.85 37.97
N LEU A 32 -4.87 25.66 37.55
CA LEU A 32 -3.47 25.43 37.21
C LEU A 32 -3.18 26.18 35.91
N LEU A 33 -2.27 27.14 36.01
CA LEU A 33 -1.69 27.85 34.88
C LEU A 33 -0.34 27.21 34.54
N ASP A 34 -0.02 27.12 33.25
CA ASP A 34 1.36 26.94 32.80
C ASP A 34 2.22 28.17 33.13
N ASP A 35 3.54 28.04 33.04
CA ASP A 35 4.53 29.11 33.26
C ASP A 35 4.29 30.35 32.35
N ASP A 36 3.67 30.14 31.18
CA ASP A 36 3.21 31.16 30.23
C ASP A 36 1.83 31.79 30.57
N GLY A 37 1.23 31.44 31.72
CA GLY A 37 -0.09 31.95 32.14
C GLY A 37 -1.30 31.32 31.43
N ASN A 38 -1.12 30.23 30.68
CA ASN A 38 -2.21 29.54 29.97
C ASN A 38 -2.96 28.55 30.88
N LYS A 39 -4.29 28.49 30.73
CA LYS A 39 -5.19 27.64 31.52
C LYS A 39 -5.16 26.18 31.06
N LEU A 40 -4.54 25.30 31.83
CA LEU A 40 -4.36 23.87 31.51
C LEU A 40 -5.67 23.06 31.40
N HIS A 41 -6.74 23.51 32.05
CA HIS A 41 -8.00 22.79 32.17
C HIS A 41 -9.18 23.56 31.58
N LEU A 42 -9.84 22.97 30.57
CA LEU A 42 -11.11 23.46 30.06
C LEU A 42 -12.30 22.85 30.80
N THR A 43 -13.24 23.71 31.18
CA THR A 43 -14.55 23.32 31.72
C THR A 43 -15.50 22.87 30.61
N GLN A 44 -16.54 22.12 30.97
CA GLN A 44 -17.58 21.67 30.03
C GLN A 44 -18.22 22.82 29.23
N LYS A 45 -18.36 24.03 29.82
CA LYS A 45 -18.92 25.20 29.12
C LYS A 45 -17.99 25.68 28.00
N GLU A 46 -16.72 25.87 28.30
CA GLU A 46 -15.69 26.31 27.33
C GLU A 46 -15.53 25.29 26.18
N VAL A 47 -15.72 23.99 26.44
CA VAL A 47 -15.74 22.95 25.40
C VAL A 47 -16.99 23.05 24.51
N ILE A 48 -18.17 23.35 25.07
CA ILE A 48 -19.40 23.61 24.29
C ILE A 48 -19.25 24.88 23.44
N GLU A 49 -18.61 25.91 23.97
CA GLU A 49 -18.37 27.17 23.25
C GLU A 49 -17.34 27.00 22.13
N LYS A 50 -16.22 26.30 22.38
CA LYS A 50 -15.29 25.87 21.30
C LYS A 50 -16.03 25.04 20.23
N LEU A 51 -16.94 24.14 20.61
CA LEU A 51 -17.75 23.36 19.66
C LEU A 51 -18.69 24.24 18.80
N LYS A 52 -19.48 25.11 19.44
CA LYS A 52 -20.37 26.06 18.75
C LYS A 52 -19.60 26.97 17.81
N TYR A 53 -18.42 27.44 18.23
CA TYR A 53 -17.55 28.23 17.37
C TYR A 53 -17.13 27.47 16.10
N ILE A 54 -16.78 26.18 16.23
CA ILE A 54 -16.39 25.33 15.09
C ILE A 54 -17.57 25.07 14.14
N THR A 55 -18.79 24.89 14.63
CA THR A 55 -19.98 24.71 13.77
C THR A 55 -20.41 25.98 13.05
N HIS A 56 -20.03 27.16 13.57
CA HIS A 56 -20.28 28.47 12.97
C HIS A 56 -19.00 29.14 12.42
N GLU A 57 -17.93 28.37 12.14
CA GLU A 57 -16.68 28.92 11.61
C GLU A 57 -16.90 29.42 10.15
N PRO A 58 -16.58 30.68 9.83
CA PRO A 58 -16.89 31.29 8.53
C PRO A 58 -16.09 30.65 7.39
N ARG A 59 -16.76 30.37 6.26
CA ARG A 59 -16.22 29.61 5.12
C ARG A 59 -15.62 30.52 4.04
N ASP A 60 -14.90 31.53 4.51
CA ASP A 60 -14.39 32.66 3.71
C ASP A 60 -12.86 32.57 3.53
N ILE A 61 -12.29 31.36 3.58
CA ILE A 61 -10.86 31.05 3.49
C ILE A 61 -10.03 31.61 4.68
N THR A 62 -10.63 32.43 5.55
CA THR A 62 -9.98 33.09 6.72
C THR A 62 -9.47 32.14 7.79
N ARG A 63 -10.04 30.92 7.91
CA ARG A 63 -9.72 29.95 8.96
C ARG A 63 -9.57 28.52 8.41
N LEU A 64 -8.38 28.23 7.89
CA LEU A 64 -8.10 26.95 7.25
C LEU A 64 -7.82 25.82 8.26
N ARG A 65 -7.96 24.57 7.82
CA ARG A 65 -7.63 23.37 8.61
C ARG A 65 -6.70 22.49 7.78
N ILE A 66 -5.49 22.23 8.28
CA ILE A 66 -4.45 21.52 7.52
C ILE A 66 -4.30 20.09 8.04
N VAL A 67 -4.23 19.12 7.12
CA VAL A 67 -4.01 17.70 7.43
C VAL A 67 -2.74 17.23 6.72
N LEU A 68 -1.73 16.81 7.49
CA LEU A 68 -0.44 16.32 7.00
C LEU A 68 -0.24 14.85 7.39
N LEU A 69 -0.22 13.95 6.41
CA LEU A 69 -0.03 12.51 6.61
C LEU A 69 1.30 12.05 6.00
N ALA A 70 2.21 11.47 6.79
CA ALA A 70 3.48 10.92 6.32
C ALA A 70 3.71 9.48 6.83
N ARG A 71 3.87 8.53 5.90
CA ARG A 71 4.13 7.12 6.22
C ARG A 71 4.93 6.43 5.11
N GLY A 72 6.16 6.03 5.42
CA GLY A 72 6.92 5.06 4.62
C GLY A 72 7.23 5.45 3.18
N GLY A 73 7.51 6.73 2.92
CA GLY A 73 7.79 7.25 1.56
C GLY A 73 6.57 7.83 0.84
N HIS A 74 5.39 7.72 1.45
CA HIS A 74 4.19 8.44 1.03
C HIS A 74 3.95 9.66 1.92
N PHE A 75 3.56 10.76 1.29
CA PHE A 75 3.07 11.97 1.94
C PHE A 75 1.76 12.42 1.28
N ALA A 76 0.83 12.93 2.09
CA ALA A 76 -0.36 13.62 1.64
C ALA A 76 -0.61 14.84 2.54
N GLY A 77 -0.60 16.03 1.93
CA GLY A 77 -1.02 17.29 2.55
C GLY A 77 -2.35 17.73 1.95
N CYS A 78 -3.27 18.18 2.81
CA CYS A 78 -4.54 18.80 2.40
C CYS A 78 -4.82 20.04 3.26
N VAL A 79 -5.44 21.04 2.66
CA VAL A 79 -5.87 22.30 3.27
C VAL A 79 -7.37 22.42 3.03
N PHE A 80 -8.13 22.50 4.11
CA PHE A 80 -9.59 22.57 4.11
C PHE A 80 -10.09 23.93 4.59
N ASP A 81 -11.26 24.32 4.12
CA ASP A 81 -12.06 25.45 4.62
C ASP A 81 -13.48 24.94 4.87
N GLY A 82 -13.93 24.95 6.12
CA GLY A 82 -15.09 24.16 6.57
C GLY A 82 -14.96 22.70 6.11
N ASN A 83 -15.83 22.27 5.19
CA ASN A 83 -15.81 20.93 4.57
C ASN A 83 -15.19 20.92 3.16
N SER A 84 -14.90 22.08 2.58
CA SER A 84 -14.34 22.26 1.24
C SER A 84 -12.82 22.05 1.23
N LEU A 85 -12.28 21.55 0.11
CA LEU A 85 -10.83 21.35 -0.06
C LEU A 85 -10.24 22.51 -0.88
N VAL A 86 -9.48 23.39 -0.23
CA VAL A 86 -8.82 24.54 -0.85
C VAL A 86 -7.57 24.11 -1.63
N ALA A 87 -6.70 23.29 -1.02
CA ALA A 87 -5.46 22.84 -1.65
C ALA A 87 -5.09 21.41 -1.24
N HIS A 88 -4.39 20.69 -2.12
CA HIS A 88 -3.81 19.40 -1.77
C HIS A 88 -2.54 19.12 -2.59
N LYS A 89 -1.63 18.33 -2.02
CA LYS A 89 -0.52 17.69 -2.73
C LYS A 89 -0.23 16.31 -2.13
N THR A 90 0.16 15.38 -2.98
CA THR A 90 0.61 14.03 -2.57
C THR A 90 1.96 13.75 -3.19
N PHE A 91 2.87 13.16 -2.41
CA PHE A 91 4.19 12.76 -2.87
C PHE A 91 4.42 11.28 -2.59
N HIS A 92 5.17 10.63 -3.47
CA HIS A 92 5.62 9.25 -3.28
C HIS A 92 7.04 9.09 -3.81
N ARG A 93 7.98 8.69 -2.95
CA ARG A 93 9.30 8.20 -3.34
C ARG A 93 9.58 6.84 -2.72
N TYR A 94 10.31 5.99 -3.45
CA TYR A 94 10.60 4.62 -3.00
C TYR A 94 11.75 4.61 -1.97
N VAL A 95 11.39 4.62 -0.69
CA VAL A 95 12.33 4.68 0.46
C VAL A 95 12.36 3.41 1.31
N VAL A 96 11.39 2.50 1.17
CA VAL A 96 11.33 1.24 1.93
C VAL A 96 11.65 0.07 1.01
N ARG A 97 12.47 -0.89 1.47
CA ARG A 97 12.77 -2.10 0.68
C ARG A 97 11.57 -3.06 0.72
N ALA A 98 11.05 -3.41 -0.46
CA ALA A 98 10.04 -4.46 -0.63
C ALA A 98 10.42 -5.75 0.14
N LYS A 99 9.42 -6.36 0.80
CA LYS A 99 9.55 -7.54 1.69
C LYS A 99 10.47 -7.39 2.92
N ALA A 100 10.99 -6.20 3.24
CA ALA A 100 11.88 -6.00 4.40
C ALA A 100 11.48 -4.87 5.37
N GLY A 101 10.35 -4.19 5.12
CA GLY A 101 9.58 -3.37 6.07
C GLY A 101 10.18 -2.03 6.55
N LYS A 102 11.48 -1.97 6.85
CA LYS A 102 12.12 -0.82 7.50
C LYS A 102 12.76 0.15 6.49
N LYS A 103 12.70 1.45 6.80
CA LYS A 103 13.34 2.59 6.10
C LYS A 103 14.87 2.45 6.07
N GLN A 104 15.58 3.07 5.12
CA GLN A 104 17.03 2.87 5.00
C GLN A 104 17.80 3.58 6.11
N SER A 105 17.43 4.82 6.46
CA SER A 105 18.07 5.60 7.54
C SER A 105 18.12 4.83 8.87
N LEU A 106 17.01 4.20 9.27
CA LEU A 106 16.91 3.37 10.48
C LEU A 106 17.90 2.19 10.52
N LYS A 107 18.34 1.68 9.37
CA LYS A 107 19.33 0.60 9.30
C LYS A 107 20.76 1.13 9.29
N ASP A 108 20.97 2.30 8.69
CA ASP A 108 22.29 2.93 8.65
C ASP A 108 22.70 3.47 10.04
N GLY A 109 21.74 4.02 10.81
CA GLY A 109 21.95 4.38 12.22
C GLY A 109 22.17 3.18 13.15
N GLY A 110 21.86 1.96 12.71
CA GLY A 110 22.09 0.69 13.43
C GLY A 110 23.52 0.15 13.31
N GLY A 111 24.52 1.00 13.04
CA GLY A 111 25.94 0.67 13.12
C GLY A 111 26.59 0.03 11.87
N ARG A 112 25.85 -0.25 10.79
CA ARG A 112 26.44 -0.68 9.50
C ARG A 112 25.69 -0.08 8.31
N ALA A 113 26.13 1.08 7.85
CA ALA A 113 25.63 1.69 6.62
C ALA A 113 25.86 0.76 5.41
N ILE A 114 24.80 0.40 4.70
CA ILE A 114 24.93 -0.54 3.56
C ILE A 114 25.34 0.24 2.31
N HIS A 115 26.58 0.05 1.83
CA HIS A 115 27.10 0.67 0.62
C HIS A 115 26.72 -0.14 -0.64
N SER A 116 25.43 -0.14 -0.98
CA SER A 116 24.91 -0.76 -2.21
C SER A 116 24.11 0.26 -3.02
N ALA A 117 24.14 0.16 -4.36
CA ALA A 117 23.42 1.09 -5.23
C ALA A 117 21.93 1.23 -4.86
N GLY A 118 21.26 0.12 -4.52
CA GLY A 118 19.87 0.12 -4.07
C GLY A 118 19.63 0.68 -2.67
N ALA A 119 20.66 0.83 -1.83
CA ALA A 119 20.58 1.56 -0.56
C ALA A 119 20.85 3.07 -0.78
N SER A 120 21.88 3.42 -1.56
CA SER A 120 22.16 4.81 -1.94
C SER A 120 20.99 5.48 -2.65
N LEU A 121 20.31 4.77 -3.56
CA LEU A 121 19.09 5.26 -4.21
C LEU A 121 17.93 5.49 -3.21
N ARG A 122 17.81 4.67 -2.15
CA ARG A 122 16.83 4.91 -1.08
C ARG A 122 17.20 6.16 -0.26
N ARG A 123 18.47 6.36 0.09
CA ARG A 123 18.93 7.59 0.76
C ARG A 123 18.64 8.84 -0.07
N TYR A 124 18.94 8.80 -1.37
CA TYR A 124 18.63 9.89 -2.30
C TYR A 124 17.11 10.14 -2.37
N ASN A 125 16.29 9.10 -2.42
CA ASN A 125 14.83 9.21 -2.38
C ASN A 125 14.29 9.75 -1.02
N GLU A 126 14.93 9.42 0.10
CA GLU A 126 14.58 9.97 1.42
C GLU A 126 14.91 11.46 1.52
N LEU A 127 16.08 11.89 1.04
CA LEU A 127 16.49 13.29 0.95
C LEU A 127 15.61 14.09 -0.03
N GLY A 128 15.33 13.53 -1.20
CA GLY A 128 14.42 14.12 -2.18
C GLY A 128 13.02 14.33 -1.62
N LEU A 129 12.46 13.34 -0.90
CA LEU A 129 11.15 13.48 -0.27
C LEU A 129 11.16 14.54 0.84
N LYS A 130 12.25 14.66 1.62
CA LYS A 130 12.39 15.75 2.58
C LYS A 130 12.40 17.11 1.88
N LYS A 131 13.15 17.26 0.78
CA LYS A 131 13.18 18.51 -0.01
C LYS A 131 11.79 18.85 -0.55
N ASP A 132 11.11 17.90 -1.23
CA ASP A 132 9.77 18.12 -1.80
C ASP A 132 8.77 18.63 -0.74
N ILE A 133 8.84 18.07 0.48
CA ILE A 133 7.99 18.47 1.60
C ILE A 133 8.39 19.84 2.16
N GLN A 134 9.68 20.14 2.33
CA GLN A 134 10.13 21.47 2.79
C GLN A 134 9.82 22.59 1.80
N GLU A 135 9.89 22.29 0.50
CA GLU A 135 9.50 23.18 -0.59
C GLU A 135 7.98 23.44 -0.57
N LEU A 136 7.17 22.39 -0.39
CA LEU A 136 5.72 22.52 -0.19
C LEU A 136 5.34 23.30 1.07
N LEU A 137 5.99 23.04 2.21
CA LEU A 137 5.75 23.78 3.46
C LEU A 137 6.13 25.26 3.31
N THR A 138 7.14 25.57 2.49
CA THR A 138 7.52 26.95 2.16
C THR A 138 6.48 27.62 1.27
N LEU A 139 5.97 26.92 0.24
CA LEU A 139 4.88 27.39 -0.61
C LEU A 139 3.57 27.60 0.17
N TRP A 140 3.30 26.77 1.19
CA TRP A 140 2.10 26.81 2.02
C TRP A 140 2.19 27.72 3.25
N LYS A 141 3.30 28.48 3.44
CA LYS A 141 3.42 29.51 4.48
C LYS A 141 2.18 30.41 4.67
N PRO A 142 1.56 31.00 3.63
CA PRO A 142 0.34 31.79 3.82
C PRO A 142 -0.83 30.96 4.36
N HIS A 143 -1.00 29.71 3.93
CA HIS A 143 -2.02 28.81 4.49
C HIS A 143 -1.75 28.50 5.96
N PHE A 144 -0.50 28.25 6.37
CA PHE A 144 -0.16 28.03 7.78
C PHE A 144 -0.43 29.27 8.66
N ALA A 145 -0.21 30.48 8.14
CA ALA A 145 -0.52 31.73 8.84
C ALA A 145 -2.02 31.90 9.15
N ILE A 146 -2.91 31.37 8.30
CA ILE A 146 -4.38 31.45 8.50
C ILE A 146 -5.03 30.12 8.96
N ALA A 147 -4.29 29.01 9.01
CA ALA A 147 -4.84 27.71 9.36
C ALA A 147 -5.10 27.53 10.88
N SER A 148 -6.36 27.74 11.28
CA SER A 148 -6.99 27.50 12.58
C SER A 148 -6.50 26.25 13.35
N CYS A 149 -6.28 25.12 12.66
CA CYS A 149 -5.75 23.89 13.27
C CYS A 149 -4.88 23.08 12.29
N ILE A 150 -3.82 22.43 12.79
CA ILE A 150 -2.91 21.59 11.99
C ILE A 150 -2.86 20.17 12.57
N PHE A 151 -3.45 19.23 11.85
CA PHE A 151 -3.47 17.80 12.19
C PHE A 151 -2.28 17.09 11.53
N ILE A 152 -1.45 16.41 12.32
CA ILE A 152 -0.28 15.68 11.81
C ILE A 152 -0.37 14.18 12.13
N TYR A 153 -0.13 13.34 11.13
CA TYR A 153 0.19 11.93 11.31
C TYR A 153 1.58 11.64 10.77
N ALA A 154 2.51 11.28 11.65
CA ALA A 154 3.83 10.78 11.27
C ALA A 154 4.29 9.72 12.26
N SER A 155 4.86 8.61 11.75
CA SER A 155 5.69 7.74 12.61
C SER A 155 6.93 8.51 13.09
N SER A 156 7.53 8.05 14.20
CA SER A 156 8.80 8.52 14.76
C SER A 156 9.81 8.99 13.69
N ASP A 157 10.15 8.08 12.80
CA ASP A 157 11.15 8.20 11.72
C ASP A 157 10.70 9.08 10.53
N ASN A 158 9.47 9.62 10.57
CA ASN A 158 8.94 10.55 9.59
C ASN A 158 8.55 11.91 10.21
N ARG A 159 8.55 12.08 11.54
CA ARG A 159 8.46 13.43 12.17
C ARG A 159 9.58 14.37 11.71
N GLN A 160 10.77 13.84 11.43
CA GLN A 160 11.93 14.56 10.87
C GLN A 160 11.71 15.18 9.46
N LEU A 161 10.54 14.94 8.83
CA LEU A 161 10.11 15.62 7.61
C LEU A 161 9.39 16.96 7.89
N PHE A 162 8.85 17.13 9.11
CA PHE A 162 8.07 18.28 9.54
C PHE A 162 8.78 19.12 10.62
N PHE A 163 9.65 18.49 11.41
CA PHE A 163 10.36 19.10 12.54
C PHE A 163 11.88 18.98 12.39
N ASP A 164 12.58 20.07 12.72
CA ASP A 164 14.02 20.12 12.99
C ASP A 164 14.23 19.97 14.50
N GLY A 165 14.49 18.74 14.94
CA GLY A 165 14.49 18.39 16.37
C GLY A 165 13.12 18.62 17.00
N LYS A 166 12.97 19.70 17.78
CA LYS A 166 11.70 20.14 18.39
C LYS A 166 10.98 21.25 17.61
N LYS A 167 11.62 21.96 16.68
CA LYS A 167 11.03 23.14 15.99
C LYS A 167 10.39 22.74 14.66
N PRO A 168 9.14 23.13 14.34
CA PRO A 168 8.55 22.86 13.02
C PRO A 168 9.24 23.68 11.92
N TYR A 169 9.24 23.18 10.68
CA TYR A 169 9.71 23.93 9.49
C TYR A 169 8.74 25.04 9.01
N PHE A 170 7.62 25.24 9.71
CA PHE A 170 6.55 26.19 9.41
C PHE A 170 6.21 26.99 10.68
N ILE A 171 5.81 28.25 10.51
CA ILE A 171 5.57 29.18 11.62
C ILE A 171 4.14 28.99 12.16
N CYS A 172 4.01 28.66 13.44
CA CYS A 172 2.74 28.60 14.18
C CYS A 172 2.80 29.57 15.36
N GLN A 173 2.35 30.82 15.18
CA GLN A 173 2.44 31.84 16.22
C GLN A 173 1.42 31.71 17.36
N HIS A 174 0.30 31.00 17.14
CA HIS A 174 -0.81 30.90 18.12
C HIS A 174 -1.56 29.56 18.09
N ARG A 175 -0.97 28.47 17.57
CA ARG A 175 -1.77 27.30 17.15
C ARG A 175 -1.19 25.92 17.44
N ALA A 176 -2.05 25.11 18.05
CA ALA A 176 -1.91 23.69 18.32
C ALA A 176 -1.51 22.87 17.09
N ILE A 177 -0.40 22.13 17.21
CA ILE A 177 -0.03 21.07 16.27
C ILE A 177 -0.49 19.74 16.89
N ARG A 178 -1.57 19.18 16.37
CA ARG A 178 -2.29 18.08 17.02
C ARG A 178 -2.02 16.76 16.34
N ASN A 179 -1.56 15.75 17.08
CA ASN A 179 -1.27 14.45 16.48
C ASN A 179 -2.55 13.62 16.29
N ILE A 180 -2.68 13.03 15.10
CA ILE A 180 -3.81 12.19 14.73
C ILE A 180 -3.68 10.83 15.42
N GLN A 181 -4.53 10.59 16.41
CA GLN A 181 -4.61 9.33 17.17
C GLN A 181 -5.35 8.20 16.40
N LEU A 182 -5.83 8.48 15.20
CA LEU A 182 -6.59 7.55 14.35
C LEU A 182 -5.70 6.55 13.58
N THR A 183 -6.29 5.44 13.17
CA THR A 183 -5.66 4.47 12.26
C THR A 183 -5.58 5.02 10.83
N VAL A 184 -4.45 5.68 10.53
CA VAL A 184 -4.13 6.18 9.19
C VAL A 184 -3.55 5.07 8.29
N ARG A 185 -4.20 4.88 7.14
CA ARG A 185 -3.85 3.93 6.06
C ARG A 185 -2.67 4.48 5.24
N ARG A 186 -2.61 4.18 3.94
CA ARG A 186 -1.58 4.72 3.03
C ARG A 186 -1.90 6.20 2.72
N PRO A 187 -0.99 7.16 3.00
CA PRO A 187 -1.20 8.58 2.70
C PRO A 187 -1.55 8.80 1.23
N THR A 188 -2.75 9.32 1.01
CA THR A 188 -3.37 9.63 -0.29
C THR A 188 -4.41 10.73 -0.07
N LEU A 189 -4.85 11.40 -1.13
CA LEU A 189 -5.94 12.39 -1.04
C LEU A 189 -7.23 11.79 -0.44
N ARG A 190 -7.60 10.57 -0.84
CA ARG A 190 -8.78 9.87 -0.32
C ARG A 190 -8.65 9.60 1.19
N GLU A 191 -7.47 9.21 1.65
CA GLU A 191 -7.21 8.97 3.08
C GLU A 191 -7.17 10.28 3.89
N ALA A 192 -6.59 11.35 3.35
CA ALA A 192 -6.59 12.66 4.01
C ALA A 192 -8.02 13.22 4.17
N ARG A 193 -8.86 13.11 3.13
CA ARG A 193 -10.30 13.43 3.21
C ARG A 193 -11.01 12.55 4.24
N ARG A 194 -10.83 11.21 4.21
CA ARG A 194 -11.46 10.29 5.17
C ARG A 194 -11.11 10.62 6.62
N ILE A 195 -9.84 10.90 6.90
CA ILE A 195 -9.36 11.28 8.23
C ILE A 195 -9.95 12.63 8.64
N TYR A 196 -9.99 13.62 7.73
CA TYR A 196 -10.62 14.90 8.02
C TYR A 196 -12.11 14.77 8.36
N SER A 197 -12.88 14.07 7.51
CA SER A 197 -14.31 13.81 7.76
C SER A 197 -14.55 13.11 9.09
N LEU A 198 -13.75 12.09 9.43
CA LEU A 198 -13.86 11.37 10.71
C LEU A 198 -13.50 12.26 11.91
N LEU A 199 -12.53 13.17 11.79
CA LEU A 199 -12.17 14.13 12.83
C LEU A 199 -13.25 15.20 13.05
N THR A 200 -13.93 15.63 11.99
CA THR A 200 -15.04 16.60 12.05
C THR A 200 -16.40 15.98 12.37
N GLN A 201 -16.54 14.65 12.31
CA GLN A 201 -17.78 13.95 12.61
C GLN A 201 -18.05 13.96 14.12
N ILE A 202 -19.29 14.26 14.47
CA ILE A 202 -19.85 14.13 15.81
C ILE A 202 -20.59 12.79 15.87
N SER A 203 -20.36 12.00 16.92
CA SER A 203 -21.00 10.70 17.12
C SER A 203 -21.98 10.76 18.29
N SER A 204 -23.21 10.29 18.09
CA SER A 204 -24.24 10.17 19.12
C SER A 204 -24.40 8.72 19.58
N GLU A 205 -24.12 8.46 20.85
CA GLU A 205 -24.44 7.22 21.55
C GLU A 205 -25.89 7.33 22.06
N ILE A 206 -26.82 6.67 21.34
CA ILE A 206 -28.21 6.51 21.77
C ILE A 206 -28.23 5.50 22.93
N SER A 207 -28.72 5.93 24.10
CA SER A 207 -28.70 5.13 25.34
C SER A 207 -29.82 4.09 25.38
N GLY A 208 -29.78 3.10 24.48
CA GLY A 208 -30.65 1.92 24.54
C GLY A 208 -30.07 0.85 25.46
N GLU A 209 -30.73 0.56 26.58
CA GLU A 209 -30.32 -0.51 27.48
C GLU A 209 -30.60 -1.90 26.86
N ARG A 210 -29.54 -2.68 26.65
CA ARG A 210 -29.57 -4.15 26.76
C ARG A 210 -28.20 -4.66 27.15
N ALA A 211 -27.94 -4.67 28.46
CA ALA A 211 -26.75 -5.30 29.01
C ALA A 211 -26.83 -6.82 28.86
N LEU A 212 -25.86 -7.41 28.16
CA LEU A 212 -25.57 -8.85 28.26
C LEU A 212 -24.38 -9.02 29.21
N ASN A 213 -24.70 -9.26 30.48
CA ASN A 213 -23.72 -9.53 31.52
C ASN A 213 -23.07 -10.90 31.30
N THR A 214 -21.76 -10.97 31.00
CA THR A 214 -20.94 -12.11 31.42
C THR A 214 -19.47 -11.71 31.61
N LYS A 215 -18.97 -11.86 32.84
CA LYS A 215 -17.57 -11.97 33.27
C LYS A 215 -16.52 -11.06 32.60
N GLU A 216 -15.98 -10.12 33.39
CA GLU A 216 -14.55 -10.15 33.77
C GLU A 216 -14.27 -9.22 34.97
N GLU A 217 -14.40 -9.75 36.19
CA GLU A 217 -13.74 -9.15 37.37
C GLU A 217 -13.40 -10.23 38.41
N LEU A 218 -12.12 -10.59 38.45
CA LEU A 218 -11.30 -11.03 39.59
C LEU A 218 -10.13 -11.88 39.08
N LEU A 219 -8.91 -11.37 39.24
CA LEU A 219 -7.78 -12.07 39.87
C LEU A 219 -6.52 -11.17 39.85
N SER A 220 -5.99 -10.87 41.03
CA SER A 220 -4.66 -10.28 41.21
C SER A 220 -4.08 -10.75 42.54
N GLY A 221 -2.86 -11.30 42.53
CA GLY A 221 -2.06 -11.54 43.73
C GLY A 221 -1.64 -12.98 44.02
N ALA A 222 -0.47 -13.37 43.51
CA ALA A 222 0.56 -14.27 44.09
C ALA A 222 0.20 -15.69 44.65
N GLY A 223 1.17 -16.63 44.59
CA GLY A 223 1.09 -17.90 45.35
C GLY A 223 1.83 -19.10 44.72
N ALA A 224 3.14 -19.23 44.97
CA ALA A 224 4.05 -20.16 44.29
C ALA A 224 3.87 -21.69 44.53
N SER A 225 4.41 -22.47 43.58
CA SER A 225 5.19 -23.73 43.75
C SER A 225 4.55 -25.14 43.61
N ILE A 226 5.32 -26.00 42.90
CA ILE A 226 5.30 -27.49 42.83
C ILE A 226 4.11 -28.15 42.07
N GLY A 227 4.31 -29.07 41.11
CA GLY A 227 5.56 -29.45 40.44
C GLY A 227 5.51 -30.65 39.46
N SER A 228 6.12 -30.45 38.28
CA SER A 228 6.88 -31.43 37.46
C SER A 228 6.21 -32.51 36.56
N TYR A 229 6.88 -32.70 35.40
CA TYR A 229 7.00 -33.86 34.49
C TYR A 229 6.02 -34.16 33.31
N SER A 230 6.67 -34.37 32.15
CA SER A 230 6.38 -35.24 30.98
C SER A 230 5.22 -34.97 29.99
N ASN A 231 5.64 -34.62 28.75
CA ASN A 231 5.09 -35.01 27.44
C ASN A 231 5.12 -36.57 27.26
N PRO A 232 4.52 -37.23 26.22
CA PRO A 232 4.21 -36.69 24.88
C PRO A 232 2.94 -37.19 24.12
N ASP A 233 2.77 -36.64 22.90
CA ASP A 233 2.27 -37.20 21.63
C ASP A 233 0.99 -38.05 21.48
N SER A 234 0.30 -37.79 20.36
CA SER A 234 -0.56 -38.70 19.56
C SER A 234 -1.89 -39.19 20.17
N CYS A 235 -2.83 -39.80 19.42
CA CYS A 235 -3.41 -39.49 18.09
C CYS A 235 -4.67 -40.38 17.91
N GLU A 236 -5.65 -39.93 17.13
CA GLU A 236 -6.74 -40.73 16.49
C GLU A 236 -7.77 -41.56 17.32
N LYS A 237 -9.06 -41.26 17.04
CA LYS A 237 -10.19 -42.19 16.73
C LYS A 237 -10.62 -43.25 17.79
N ASN A 238 -11.92 -43.38 18.06
CA ASN A 238 -12.83 -44.04 17.12
C ASN A 238 -14.33 -43.71 17.28
N LEU A 239 -15.13 -44.23 16.34
CA LEU A 239 -16.61 -44.27 16.34
C LEU A 239 -17.13 -45.60 16.93
N GLY A 240 -18.44 -45.68 17.18
CA GLY A 240 -19.16 -46.83 17.73
C GLY A 240 -20.23 -46.34 18.72
N GLU A 241 -21.43 -45.97 18.29
CA GLU A 241 -22.54 -46.84 17.83
C GLU A 241 -23.07 -47.78 18.93
N ASN A 242 -24.29 -47.54 19.39
CA ASN A 242 -25.44 -48.41 19.09
C ASN A 242 -26.79 -47.75 19.45
N GLN A 243 -27.88 -48.31 18.92
CA GLN A 243 -29.25 -47.77 18.86
C GLN A 243 -30.22 -48.66 19.68
N VAL A 244 -31.54 -48.51 19.46
CA VAL A 244 -32.67 -49.46 19.72
C VAL A 244 -33.46 -49.22 21.03
N ASP A 245 -34.81 -49.04 21.06
CA ASP A 245 -35.81 -48.69 20.01
C ASP A 245 -37.24 -48.48 20.62
N ILE A 246 -38.23 -48.08 19.78
CA ILE A 246 -39.67 -48.52 19.80
C ILE A 246 -40.62 -47.94 20.90
N LYS A 247 -41.91 -47.55 20.70
CA LYS A 247 -42.92 -47.48 19.58
C LYS A 247 -43.82 -46.20 19.76
N ALA A 248 -44.46 -45.55 18.78
CA ALA A 248 -45.46 -45.94 17.73
C ALA A 248 -46.89 -46.15 18.29
N ASP A 249 -48.04 -45.85 17.64
CA ASP A 249 -48.48 -45.20 16.36
C ASP A 249 -49.80 -44.39 16.64
N GLU A 250 -50.64 -43.78 15.79
CA GLU A 250 -50.99 -43.74 14.33
C GLU A 250 -51.20 -42.25 13.88
N ALA A 251 -51.41 -41.80 12.62
CA ALA A 251 -52.04 -42.29 11.34
C ALA A 251 -53.58 -42.03 11.22
N SER A 252 -54.19 -41.75 10.04
CA SER A 252 -53.70 -41.76 8.65
C SER A 252 -54.48 -40.86 7.65
N SER A 253 -53.77 -40.36 6.61
CA SER A 253 -54.15 -40.09 5.19
C SER A 253 -55.52 -39.54 4.70
N ILE A 254 -55.46 -38.50 3.85
CA ILE A 254 -56.13 -38.40 2.51
C ILE A 254 -55.14 -37.72 1.52
N VAL A 255 -55.25 -37.97 0.21
CA VAL A 255 -54.34 -37.46 -0.87
C VAL A 255 -55.14 -36.98 -2.08
N ARG A 256 -54.61 -36.02 -2.90
CA ARG A 256 -54.60 -35.97 -4.40
C ARG A 256 -54.25 -34.57 -4.98
N GLU A 257 -53.47 -34.57 -6.09
CA GLU A 257 -53.54 -33.75 -7.35
C GLU A 257 -53.83 -32.22 -7.33
N MET A 258 -53.29 -31.35 -8.22
CA MET A 258 -52.25 -31.41 -9.28
C MET A 258 -51.79 -29.95 -9.65
N ASP A 259 -50.97 -29.78 -10.71
CA ASP A 259 -50.36 -28.52 -11.21
C ASP A 259 -51.33 -27.38 -11.62
N ASP A 260 -50.85 -26.12 -11.61
CA ASP A 260 -50.54 -25.35 -12.85
C ASP A 260 -49.70 -24.06 -12.57
N LEU A 261 -49.30 -23.36 -13.63
CA LEU A 261 -48.32 -22.27 -13.72
C LEU A 261 -48.96 -20.87 -13.89
N SER A 262 -48.11 -19.83 -13.89
CA SER A 262 -48.30 -18.40 -14.27
C SER A 262 -48.36 -17.41 -13.08
N MET A 263 -47.68 -16.24 -13.04
CA MET A 263 -47.42 -15.16 -14.02
C MET A 263 -48.70 -14.45 -14.49
N SER A 264 -48.89 -13.14 -14.30
CA SER A 264 -48.06 -12.05 -13.73
C SER A 264 -49.00 -10.94 -13.23
N ILE A 265 -48.47 -9.88 -12.59
CA ILE A 265 -48.66 -8.45 -12.99
C ILE A 265 -47.98 -7.50 -11.99
N GLU A 266 -47.65 -6.31 -12.46
CA GLU A 266 -46.94 -5.25 -11.76
C GLU A 266 -47.71 -4.66 -10.56
N SER A 267 -46.98 -4.19 -9.55
CA SER A 267 -47.41 -3.05 -8.73
C SER A 267 -46.20 -2.24 -8.31
N GLU A 268 -46.20 -0.96 -8.67
CA GLU A 268 -45.32 0.04 -8.07
C GLU A 268 -45.66 0.21 -6.58
N LYS A 269 -44.62 0.44 -5.74
CA LYS A 269 -44.62 1.34 -4.57
C LYS A 269 -43.27 1.34 -3.86
N GLU A 270 -42.83 2.52 -3.43
CA GLU A 270 -41.73 2.68 -2.48
C GLU A 270 -42.22 2.43 -1.04
N ALA A 271 -41.56 1.54 -0.30
CA ALA A 271 -41.45 1.55 1.17
C ALA A 271 -40.35 0.58 1.64
N ASP A 272 -39.53 1.03 2.60
CA ASP A 272 -38.68 0.25 3.52
C ASP A 272 -38.00 -1.04 3.00
N ILE A 273 -36.93 -0.87 2.23
CA ILE A 273 -35.99 -1.96 1.91
C ILE A 273 -35.15 -2.29 3.15
N VAL A 274 -35.58 -3.30 3.92
CA VAL A 274 -34.80 -3.87 5.04
C VAL A 274 -33.71 -4.82 4.50
N CYS A 275 -32.44 -4.41 4.66
CA CYS A 275 -31.21 -5.22 4.64
C CYS A 275 -31.27 -6.60 3.92
N THR A 276 -31.44 -6.62 2.59
CA THR A 276 -31.52 -7.88 1.81
C THR A 276 -30.14 -8.46 1.47
N THR A 277 -29.30 -8.74 2.49
CA THR A 277 -28.04 -9.48 2.31
C THR A 277 -28.34 -10.94 1.93
N THR A 278 -28.41 -11.23 0.63
CA THR A 278 -28.70 -12.60 0.15
C THR A 278 -27.60 -13.59 0.59
N PRO A 279 -27.91 -14.91 0.76
CA PRO A 279 -26.91 -15.89 1.17
C PRO A 279 -25.74 -16.02 0.18
N LEU A 280 -25.93 -15.62 -1.09
CA LEU A 280 -24.85 -15.53 -2.09
C LEU A 280 -23.82 -14.44 -1.75
N HIS A 281 -24.24 -13.33 -1.11
CA HIS A 281 -23.32 -12.32 -0.57
C HIS A 281 -22.51 -12.86 0.60
N GLU A 282 -23.11 -13.66 1.50
CA GLU A 282 -22.40 -14.29 2.62
C GLU A 282 -21.43 -15.38 2.15
N ALA A 283 -21.84 -16.24 1.20
CA ALA A 283 -20.97 -17.25 0.59
C ALA A 283 -19.77 -16.61 -0.12
N ALA A 284 -19.97 -15.47 -0.80
CA ALA A 284 -18.89 -14.72 -1.43
C ALA A 284 -17.94 -14.05 -0.41
N LYS A 285 -18.50 -13.46 0.66
CA LYS A 285 -17.77 -12.79 1.75
C LYS A 285 -16.97 -13.77 2.63
N SER A 286 -17.49 -14.98 2.84
CA SER A 286 -16.83 -16.06 3.59
C SER A 286 -15.74 -16.79 2.79
N GLY A 287 -15.63 -16.54 1.48
CA GLY A 287 -14.59 -17.14 0.63
C GLY A 287 -14.88 -18.58 0.19
N THR A 288 -16.09 -19.11 0.43
CA THR A 288 -16.40 -20.53 0.22
C THR A 288 -16.83 -20.83 -1.22
N SER A 289 -15.87 -21.18 -2.09
CA SER A 289 -16.11 -21.36 -3.54
C SER A 289 -17.14 -22.45 -3.88
N GLN A 290 -17.26 -23.51 -3.09
CA GLN A 290 -18.24 -24.59 -3.28
C GLN A 290 -19.67 -24.11 -3.04
N LYS A 291 -19.95 -23.48 -1.89
CA LYS A 291 -21.27 -22.90 -1.58
C LYS A 291 -21.70 -21.82 -2.56
N VAL A 292 -20.75 -21.05 -3.10
CA VAL A 292 -21.04 -20.06 -4.16
C VAL A 292 -21.50 -20.75 -5.45
N LEU A 293 -20.89 -21.88 -5.83
CA LEU A 293 -21.33 -22.65 -7.00
C LEU A 293 -22.73 -23.26 -6.78
N GLU A 294 -22.92 -23.90 -5.63
CA GLU A 294 -24.20 -24.53 -5.23
C GLU A 294 -25.37 -23.53 -5.25
N LEU A 295 -25.21 -22.34 -4.67
CA LEU A 295 -26.24 -21.28 -4.69
C LEU A 295 -26.51 -20.72 -6.10
N LEU A 296 -25.50 -20.69 -6.98
CA LEU A 296 -25.66 -20.29 -8.37
C LEU A 296 -26.40 -21.36 -9.19
N GLU A 297 -26.14 -22.64 -8.93
CA GLU A 297 -26.85 -23.78 -9.53
C GLU A 297 -28.32 -23.84 -9.07
N GLN A 298 -28.58 -23.48 -7.80
CA GLN A 298 -29.94 -23.23 -7.25
C GLN A 298 -30.63 -21.99 -7.86
N GLY A 299 -29.95 -21.22 -8.72
CA GLY A 299 -30.55 -20.13 -9.49
C GLY A 299 -30.56 -18.76 -8.83
N LEU A 300 -29.85 -18.56 -7.71
CA LEU A 300 -29.79 -17.24 -7.06
C LEU A 300 -29.06 -16.22 -7.97
N ASP A 301 -29.69 -15.08 -8.19
CA ASP A 301 -29.18 -14.04 -9.09
C ASP A 301 -27.87 -13.37 -8.58
N PRO A 302 -26.77 -13.41 -9.35
CA PRO A 302 -25.53 -12.69 -9.05
C PRO A 302 -25.58 -11.18 -9.32
N CYS A 303 -26.64 -10.65 -9.94
CA CYS A 303 -26.81 -9.23 -10.24
C CYS A 303 -27.38 -8.41 -9.07
N MET A 304 -28.03 -9.07 -8.11
CA MET A 304 -28.52 -8.49 -6.85
C MET A 304 -27.42 -7.72 -6.12
N LYS A 305 -27.81 -6.62 -5.45
CA LYS A 305 -26.90 -5.69 -4.77
C LYS A 305 -27.27 -5.57 -3.29
N ASP A 306 -26.26 -5.71 -2.43
CA ASP A 306 -26.30 -5.32 -1.02
C ASP A 306 -26.63 -3.82 -0.85
N GLU A 307 -26.98 -3.38 0.36
CA GLU A 307 -27.25 -1.98 0.78
C GLU A 307 -26.21 -0.98 0.24
N ARG A 308 -24.98 -1.46 0.05
CA ARG A 308 -23.79 -0.70 -0.36
C ARG A 308 -23.65 -0.57 -1.87
N GLY A 309 -24.63 -1.02 -2.66
CA GLY A 309 -24.58 -1.08 -4.12
C GLY A 309 -23.57 -2.10 -4.67
N GLN A 310 -23.24 -3.12 -3.87
CA GLN A 310 -22.20 -4.11 -4.16
C GLN A 310 -22.84 -5.46 -4.49
N THR A 311 -22.43 -6.08 -5.59
CA THR A 311 -22.84 -7.44 -5.97
C THR A 311 -22.01 -8.48 -5.20
N PRO A 312 -22.43 -9.76 -5.11
CA PRO A 312 -21.65 -10.82 -4.45
C PRO A 312 -20.21 -10.92 -5.01
N TYR A 313 -20.04 -10.75 -6.32
CA TYR A 313 -18.72 -10.73 -6.97
C TYR A 313 -17.82 -9.56 -6.49
N MET A 314 -18.40 -8.42 -6.08
CA MET A 314 -17.65 -7.31 -5.48
C MET A 314 -17.20 -7.57 -4.03
N LEU A 315 -17.92 -8.40 -3.27
CA LEU A 315 -17.55 -8.80 -1.92
C LEU A 315 -16.46 -9.89 -1.89
N ALA A 316 -16.36 -10.69 -2.95
CA ALA A 316 -15.42 -11.81 -3.03
C ALA A 316 -13.94 -11.36 -3.01
N SER A 317 -13.30 -11.46 -1.84
CA SER A 317 -11.86 -11.22 -1.68
C SER A 317 -11.02 -12.25 -2.44
N GLU A 318 -11.43 -13.51 -2.40
CA GLU A 318 -10.62 -14.62 -2.88
C GLU A 318 -10.54 -14.70 -4.39
N LYS A 319 -9.41 -15.21 -4.88
CA LYS A 319 -9.25 -15.48 -6.32
C LYS A 319 -10.20 -16.58 -6.75
N GLU A 320 -10.35 -17.63 -5.94
CA GLU A 320 -11.07 -18.83 -6.37
C GLU A 320 -12.59 -18.66 -6.41
N VAL A 321 -13.18 -17.90 -5.48
CA VAL A 321 -14.58 -17.46 -5.56
C VAL A 321 -14.81 -16.59 -6.81
N ARG A 322 -13.89 -15.67 -7.11
CA ARG A 322 -13.97 -14.88 -8.35
C ARG A 322 -13.70 -15.70 -9.62
N ASN A 323 -13.03 -16.85 -9.52
CA ASN A 323 -12.92 -17.82 -10.60
C ASN A 323 -14.25 -18.59 -10.75
N THR A 324 -14.93 -19.06 -9.69
CA THR A 324 -16.20 -19.80 -9.82
C THR A 324 -17.29 -18.97 -10.46
N PHE A 325 -17.50 -17.70 -10.06
CA PHE A 325 -18.42 -16.79 -10.76
C PHE A 325 -18.11 -16.68 -12.27
N ARG A 326 -16.83 -16.67 -12.67
CA ARG A 326 -16.42 -16.58 -14.09
C ARG A 326 -16.50 -17.89 -14.86
N ARG A 327 -16.33 -19.05 -14.20
CA ARG A 327 -16.56 -20.37 -14.79
C ARG A 327 -18.07 -20.59 -14.99
N PHE A 328 -18.88 -20.19 -14.03
CA PHE A 328 -20.34 -20.27 -14.10
C PHE A 328 -20.93 -19.32 -15.15
N MET A 329 -20.39 -18.09 -15.28
CA MET A 329 -20.65 -17.20 -16.42
C MET A 329 -20.32 -17.86 -17.77
N ALA A 330 -19.21 -18.61 -17.87
CA ALA A 330 -18.85 -19.31 -19.11
C ALA A 330 -19.84 -20.43 -19.49
N ALA A 331 -20.56 -20.99 -18.50
CA ALA A 331 -21.59 -22.01 -18.72
C ALA A 331 -23.00 -21.42 -18.95
N ASN A 332 -23.27 -20.19 -18.47
CA ASN A 332 -24.58 -19.56 -18.48
C ASN A 332 -24.53 -18.13 -19.05
N LEU A 333 -23.98 -17.97 -20.25
CA LEU A 333 -23.71 -16.65 -20.87
C LEU A 333 -24.97 -15.77 -21.03
N GLU A 334 -26.14 -16.38 -21.26
CA GLU A 334 -27.39 -15.69 -21.62
C GLU A 334 -28.39 -15.57 -20.46
N LYS A 335 -28.16 -16.25 -19.33
CA LYS A 335 -29.17 -16.41 -18.25
C LYS A 335 -29.23 -15.23 -17.26
N TRP A 336 -28.22 -14.36 -17.23
CA TRP A 336 -28.14 -13.18 -16.34
C TRP A 336 -27.34 -12.04 -16.98
N ASP A 337 -27.59 -10.79 -16.59
CA ASP A 337 -26.76 -9.65 -17.00
C ASP A 337 -25.42 -9.63 -16.22
N TRP A 338 -24.43 -10.31 -16.80
CA TRP A 338 -23.06 -10.36 -16.28
C TRP A 338 -22.35 -8.99 -16.22
N VAL A 339 -22.83 -7.99 -16.97
CA VAL A 339 -22.33 -6.61 -16.92
C VAL A 339 -22.87 -5.91 -15.67
N ALA A 340 -24.16 -6.04 -15.36
CA ALA A 340 -24.75 -5.59 -14.09
C ALA A 340 -24.14 -6.29 -12.87
N ALA A 341 -23.85 -7.60 -12.97
CA ALA A 341 -23.13 -8.37 -11.95
C ALA A 341 -21.66 -7.93 -11.76
N LYS A 342 -21.11 -7.16 -12.71
CA LYS A 342 -19.71 -6.67 -12.79
C LYS A 342 -18.66 -7.78 -12.89
N VAL A 343 -18.99 -8.90 -13.52
CA VAL A 343 -18.06 -10.02 -13.77
C VAL A 343 -17.25 -9.74 -15.05
N PRO A 344 -15.95 -9.38 -15.01
CA PRO A 344 -15.32 -8.67 -16.13
C PRO A 344 -14.98 -9.49 -17.37
N SER A 345 -15.04 -10.83 -17.29
CA SER A 345 -14.76 -11.76 -18.39
C SER A 345 -15.00 -13.20 -17.91
N ALA A 346 -15.67 -14.01 -18.71
CA ALA A 346 -15.83 -15.45 -18.52
C ALA A 346 -14.45 -16.17 -18.46
N LEU A 347 -14.33 -17.20 -17.63
CA LEU A 347 -13.11 -18.00 -17.49
C LEU A 347 -13.39 -19.43 -17.96
N THR A 348 -13.14 -19.67 -19.24
CA THR A 348 -13.20 -21.01 -19.83
C THR A 348 -12.08 -21.90 -19.29
N LYS A 349 -12.37 -23.21 -19.16
CA LYS A 349 -11.43 -24.23 -18.67
C LYS A 349 -10.12 -24.23 -19.47
N GLU A 350 -10.21 -24.19 -20.79
CA GLU A 350 -9.06 -24.10 -21.70
C GLU A 350 -8.18 -22.87 -21.45
N MET A 351 -8.78 -21.72 -21.13
CA MET A 351 -8.03 -20.50 -20.80
C MET A 351 -7.28 -20.66 -19.46
N GLU A 352 -7.90 -21.27 -18.45
CA GLU A 352 -7.25 -21.57 -17.17
C GLU A 352 -6.09 -22.56 -17.33
N GLU A 353 -6.27 -23.63 -18.11
CA GLU A 353 -5.21 -24.59 -18.45
C GLU A 353 -4.07 -23.92 -19.24
N SER A 354 -4.38 -23.04 -20.21
CA SER A 354 -3.36 -22.27 -20.93
C SER A 354 -2.57 -21.32 -20.01
N GLN A 355 -3.22 -20.74 -18.99
CA GLN A 355 -2.56 -19.88 -18.01
C GLN A 355 -1.68 -20.71 -17.06
N ALA A 356 -2.14 -21.88 -16.62
CA ALA A 356 -1.36 -22.82 -15.82
C ALA A 356 -0.11 -23.29 -16.58
N ALA A 357 -0.25 -23.70 -17.85
CA ALA A 357 0.88 -24.08 -18.71
C ALA A 357 1.88 -22.93 -18.90
N LYS A 358 1.40 -21.73 -19.25
CA LYS A 358 2.24 -20.51 -19.40
C LYS A 358 2.92 -20.10 -18.09
N GLN A 359 2.39 -20.44 -16.92
CA GLN A 359 3.02 -20.18 -15.63
C GLN A 359 4.04 -21.27 -15.26
N ALA A 360 3.71 -22.53 -15.50
CA ALA A 360 4.61 -23.67 -15.31
C ALA A 360 5.87 -23.55 -16.20
N GLU A 361 5.73 -23.15 -17.47
CA GLU A 361 6.87 -22.88 -18.36
C GLU A 361 7.77 -21.78 -17.79
N LYS A 362 7.20 -20.65 -17.35
CA LYS A 362 7.95 -19.54 -16.75
C LYS A 362 8.71 -19.97 -15.49
N ASP A 363 8.11 -20.77 -14.62
CA ASP A 363 8.74 -21.23 -13.38
C ASP A 363 9.74 -22.38 -13.60
N ALA A 364 9.52 -23.26 -14.57
CA ALA A 364 10.54 -24.20 -15.05
C ALA A 364 11.76 -23.46 -15.61
N LYS A 365 11.55 -22.43 -16.43
CA LYS A 365 12.59 -21.56 -17.03
C LYS A 365 13.36 -20.76 -15.97
N ARG A 366 12.69 -20.33 -14.89
CA ARG A 366 13.32 -19.75 -13.69
C ARG A 366 14.15 -20.80 -12.92
N LYS A 367 13.60 -21.99 -12.68
CA LYS A 367 14.26 -23.12 -11.98
C LYS A 367 15.51 -23.61 -12.73
N ALA A 368 15.46 -23.65 -14.05
CA ALA A 368 16.61 -23.94 -14.92
C ALA A 368 17.71 -22.87 -14.80
N LYS A 369 17.37 -21.58 -14.97
CA LYS A 369 18.32 -20.46 -14.80
C LYS A 369 18.93 -20.41 -13.40
N ALA A 370 18.17 -20.76 -12.35
CA ALA A 370 18.67 -20.85 -10.99
C ALA A 370 19.64 -22.03 -10.77
N LYS A 371 19.36 -23.21 -11.35
CA LYS A 371 20.31 -24.35 -11.34
C LYS A 371 21.62 -23.97 -12.04
N GLU A 372 21.55 -23.37 -13.22
CA GLU A 372 22.74 -22.98 -13.98
C GLU A 372 23.57 -21.90 -13.27
N LEU A 373 22.94 -20.86 -12.72
CA LEU A 373 23.65 -19.85 -11.93
C LEU A 373 24.32 -20.47 -10.68
N LYS A 374 23.74 -21.51 -10.06
CA LYS A 374 24.35 -22.24 -8.95
C LYS A 374 25.55 -23.09 -9.41
N LYS A 375 25.49 -23.70 -10.60
CA LYS A 375 26.62 -24.41 -11.24
C LYS A 375 27.77 -23.46 -11.54
N GLN A 376 27.50 -22.31 -12.16
CA GLN A 376 28.51 -21.28 -12.46
C GLN A 376 29.15 -20.69 -11.20
N ARG A 377 28.38 -20.49 -10.12
CA ARG A 377 28.93 -20.05 -8.82
C ARG A 377 29.92 -21.08 -8.26
N LYS A 378 29.53 -22.36 -8.16
CA LYS A 378 30.43 -23.43 -7.70
C LYS A 378 31.69 -23.57 -8.57
N ALA A 379 31.57 -23.37 -9.88
CA ALA A 379 32.71 -23.41 -10.80
C ALA A 379 33.69 -22.25 -10.55
N LYS A 380 33.19 -21.03 -10.33
CA LYS A 380 34.04 -19.86 -10.00
C LYS A 380 34.68 -19.97 -8.62
N GLU A 381 33.93 -20.49 -7.64
CA GLU A 381 34.41 -20.77 -6.29
C GLU A 381 35.58 -21.78 -6.29
N LYS A 382 35.44 -22.90 -7.02
CA LYS A 382 36.53 -23.86 -7.23
C LYS A 382 37.75 -23.27 -7.96
N LYS A 383 37.54 -22.39 -8.95
CA LYS A 383 38.65 -21.71 -9.64
C LYS A 383 39.42 -20.77 -8.71
N ALA A 384 38.72 -19.94 -7.94
CA ALA A 384 39.35 -19.06 -6.96
C ALA A 384 40.13 -19.84 -5.88
N GLN A 385 39.61 -21.00 -5.43
CA GLN A 385 40.33 -21.89 -4.51
C GLN A 385 41.61 -22.47 -5.14
N ALA A 386 41.59 -22.84 -6.42
CA ALA A 386 42.77 -23.34 -7.14
C ALA A 386 43.81 -22.23 -7.38
N GLU A 387 43.40 -21.02 -7.73
CA GLU A 387 44.26 -19.84 -7.89
C GLU A 387 44.97 -19.48 -6.57
N VAL A 388 44.24 -19.50 -5.44
CA VAL A 388 44.82 -19.31 -4.10
C VAL A 388 45.84 -20.41 -3.77
N ALA A 389 45.50 -21.68 -4.00
CA ALA A 389 46.41 -22.80 -3.74
C ALA A 389 47.71 -22.72 -4.57
N GLN A 390 47.63 -22.34 -5.85
CA GLN A 390 48.81 -22.11 -6.68
C GLN A 390 49.67 -20.94 -6.18
N SER A 391 49.04 -19.85 -5.70
CA SER A 391 49.78 -18.71 -5.13
C SER A 391 50.52 -19.06 -3.83
N GLN A 392 50.03 -20.04 -3.06
CA GLN A 392 50.67 -20.51 -1.82
C GLN A 392 51.78 -21.53 -2.06
N ALA A 393 51.65 -22.39 -3.08
CA ALA A 393 52.71 -23.33 -3.47
C ALA A 393 53.99 -22.63 -3.96
N ALA A 394 53.88 -21.40 -4.47
CA ALA A 394 55.02 -20.60 -4.94
C ALA A 394 55.89 -20.01 -3.80
N SER A 395 55.46 -20.08 -2.53
CA SER A 395 56.16 -19.45 -1.39
C SER A 395 56.93 -20.42 -0.48
N SER A 396 57.06 -21.71 -0.85
CA SER A 396 57.61 -22.76 0.03
C SER A 396 58.80 -23.54 -0.58
N GLY A 397 59.77 -22.85 -1.18
CA GLY A 397 60.99 -23.47 -1.71
C GLY A 397 62.22 -22.56 -1.65
N GLY A 398 63.23 -22.97 -0.88
CA GLY A 398 64.54 -22.30 -0.80
C GLY A 398 65.10 -22.23 0.62
N SER A 399 66.13 -23.02 0.93
CA SER A 399 66.73 -23.12 2.27
C SER A 399 68.27 -23.09 2.26
N GLY A 400 68.82 -21.88 2.10
CA GLY A 400 70.22 -21.50 2.41
C GLY A 400 71.33 -22.07 1.50
N PRO A 401 72.61 -21.72 1.76
CA PRO A 401 73.13 -20.73 2.71
C PRO A 401 73.77 -19.48 2.04
N VAL A 402 74.31 -18.56 2.83
CA VAL A 402 74.90 -17.27 2.41
C VAL A 402 76.45 -17.37 2.36
N PRO A 403 77.16 -16.59 1.52
CA PRO A 403 77.93 -15.49 2.13
C PRO A 403 77.93 -14.15 1.34
N THR A 404 77.68 -13.10 2.12
CA THR A 404 78.01 -11.67 2.00
C THR A 404 78.92 -11.21 0.85
N GLN A 405 78.43 -10.25 0.05
CA GLN A 405 79.17 -9.05 -0.36
C GLN A 405 78.27 -7.80 -0.39
N ILE A 406 78.90 -6.62 -0.40
CA ILE A 406 78.32 -5.32 -0.04
C ILE A 406 78.01 -4.49 -1.30
N ARG A 407 76.81 -3.87 -1.41
CA ARG A 407 76.64 -2.44 -1.80
C ARG A 407 75.20 -1.92 -1.82
N HIS A 408 75.11 -0.61 -1.55
CA HIS A 408 74.05 0.35 -1.85
C HIS A 408 72.59 0.04 -1.47
N SER A 409 72.21 0.67 -0.36
CA SER A 409 70.87 1.15 -0.01
C SER A 409 70.01 1.62 -1.21
N GLN A 410 68.89 0.93 -1.43
CA GLN A 410 67.65 1.52 -1.94
C GLN A 410 66.49 1.07 -1.04
N SER A 411 65.40 1.84 -1.02
CA SER A 411 64.36 1.77 0.01
C SER A 411 63.47 0.53 -0.07
N SER A 412 63.21 -0.08 1.09
CA SER A 412 62.25 -1.17 1.30
C SER A 412 60.79 -0.69 1.24
N GLY A 413 60.37 -0.21 0.07
CA GLY A 413 59.06 0.44 -0.16
C GLY A 413 57.90 -0.47 -0.59
N SER A 414 57.89 -1.75 -0.21
CA SER A 414 57.01 -2.77 -0.83
C SER A 414 56.19 -3.62 0.16
N ALA A 415 55.34 -2.99 0.99
CA ALA A 415 54.40 -3.71 1.86
C ALA A 415 53.07 -2.99 2.17
N ILE A 416 52.95 -1.66 2.00
CA ILE A 416 51.73 -0.90 2.33
C ILE A 416 51.34 -0.01 1.14
N ILE A 417 50.68 -0.61 0.16
CA ILE A 417 49.82 0.16 -0.77
C ILE A 417 48.63 0.63 0.07
N SER A 418 48.37 1.95 0.07
CA SER A 418 47.28 2.49 0.90
C SER A 418 45.93 1.92 0.48
N ARG A 419 45.09 1.60 1.47
CA ARG A 419 43.70 1.17 1.28
C ARG A 419 42.87 2.17 0.45
N GLU A 420 43.27 3.45 0.46
CA GLU A 420 42.68 4.48 -0.38
C GLU A 420 43.13 4.36 -1.85
N GLU A 421 44.37 3.95 -2.10
CA GLU A 421 44.89 3.79 -3.46
C GLU A 421 44.24 2.58 -4.16
N GLU A 422 44.05 1.48 -3.45
CA GLU A 422 43.22 0.33 -3.85
C GLU A 422 41.79 0.77 -4.21
N LEU A 423 41.20 1.66 -3.39
CA LEU A 423 39.88 2.24 -3.66
C LEU A 423 39.89 3.13 -4.91
N ARG A 424 40.92 3.95 -5.12
CA ARG A 424 41.07 4.81 -6.31
C ARG A 424 41.24 3.96 -7.59
N ARG A 425 42.06 2.90 -7.56
CA ARG A 425 42.24 1.96 -8.69
C ARG A 425 40.96 1.19 -9.01
N SER A 426 40.25 0.67 -8.01
CA SER A 426 38.97 -0.02 -8.23
C SER A 426 37.88 0.93 -8.78
N GLN A 427 37.84 2.19 -8.34
CA GLN A 427 36.97 3.20 -8.95
C GLN A 427 37.38 3.56 -10.39
N ALA A 428 38.68 3.64 -10.71
CA ALA A 428 39.14 3.86 -12.08
C ALA A 428 38.66 2.74 -13.01
N ALA A 429 38.88 1.48 -12.62
CA ALA A 429 38.39 0.31 -13.35
C ALA A 429 36.85 0.28 -13.47
N GLU A 430 36.10 0.75 -12.48
CA GLU A 430 34.63 0.86 -12.58
C GLU A 430 34.16 2.00 -13.50
N ARG A 431 34.95 3.09 -13.63
CA ARG A 431 34.70 4.19 -14.58
C ARG A 431 35.02 3.75 -16.01
N GLU A 432 36.18 3.15 -16.23
CA GLU A 432 36.61 2.57 -17.51
C GLU A 432 35.59 1.52 -18.00
N LYS A 433 35.17 0.61 -17.11
CA LYS A 433 34.14 -0.39 -17.42
C LYS A 433 32.76 0.21 -17.71
N ARG A 434 32.45 1.42 -17.23
CA ARG A 434 31.28 2.18 -17.66
C ARG A 434 31.49 2.84 -19.03
N ALA A 435 32.66 3.43 -19.29
CA ALA A 435 33.00 4.03 -20.59
C ALA A 435 32.92 2.98 -21.71
N ALA A 436 33.64 1.85 -21.57
CA ALA A 436 33.60 0.74 -22.52
C ALA A 436 32.23 0.02 -22.61
N ALA A 437 31.30 0.28 -21.69
CA ALA A 437 29.90 -0.17 -21.78
C ALA A 437 28.98 0.87 -22.45
N ALA A 438 29.31 2.16 -22.37
CA ALA A 438 28.66 3.23 -23.11
C ALA A 438 29.10 3.21 -24.58
N GLU A 439 30.40 3.10 -24.85
CA GLU A 439 30.97 2.97 -26.20
C GLU A 439 30.36 1.78 -26.96
N ARG A 440 30.27 0.59 -26.34
CA ARG A 440 29.60 -0.56 -26.95
C ARG A 440 28.12 -0.32 -27.25
N ARG A 441 27.42 0.53 -26.48
CA ARG A 441 26.03 0.93 -26.78
C ARG A 441 25.96 1.94 -27.92
N MET A 442 26.87 2.91 -27.96
CA MET A 442 26.95 3.88 -29.07
C MET A 442 27.33 3.17 -30.39
N ALA A 443 28.28 2.24 -30.35
CA ALA A 443 28.66 1.41 -31.49
C ALA A 443 27.50 0.50 -31.94
N ALA A 444 26.75 -0.11 -31.01
CA ALA A 444 25.57 -0.90 -31.36
C ALA A 444 24.43 -0.05 -31.95
N ALA A 445 24.23 1.18 -31.45
CA ALA A 445 23.26 2.11 -32.02
C ALA A 445 23.66 2.59 -33.42
N ALA A 446 24.94 2.92 -33.63
CA ALA A 446 25.47 3.29 -34.94
C ALA A 446 25.43 2.11 -35.95
N ALA A 447 25.64 0.87 -35.48
CA ALA A 447 25.47 -0.33 -36.29
C ALA A 447 23.98 -0.53 -36.68
N ALA A 448 23.06 -0.38 -35.72
CA ALA A 448 21.62 -0.48 -35.98
C ALA A 448 21.13 0.57 -36.99
N GLN A 449 21.66 1.80 -36.93
CA GLN A 449 21.38 2.85 -37.92
C GLN A 449 21.89 2.48 -39.33
N ARG A 450 23.09 1.90 -39.45
CA ARG A 450 23.61 1.41 -40.74
C ARG A 450 22.74 0.29 -41.33
N THR A 451 22.21 -0.61 -40.51
CA THR A 451 21.31 -1.68 -40.98
C THR A 451 19.92 -1.24 -41.43
N GLN A 452 19.55 0.03 -41.24
CA GLN A 452 18.30 0.61 -41.79
C GLN A 452 18.51 1.31 -43.15
N GLY A 453 19.73 1.27 -43.72
CA GLY A 453 20.10 2.04 -44.91
C GLY A 453 19.86 1.38 -46.28
N THR A 454 19.35 0.15 -46.36
CA THR A 454 19.12 -0.56 -47.65
C THR A 454 17.93 -1.52 -47.58
N GLY A 455 16.87 -1.26 -48.34
CA GLY A 455 15.70 -2.14 -48.51
C GLY A 455 14.55 -1.41 -49.21
N SER A 456 13.98 -1.98 -50.28
CA SER A 456 13.19 -1.23 -51.27
C SER A 456 11.67 -1.43 -51.20
N LEU A 457 10.96 -0.34 -51.53
CA LEU A 457 9.59 -0.21 -52.07
C LEU A 457 8.55 -1.33 -51.79
N ALA A 458 7.51 -0.98 -51.01
CA ALA A 458 6.12 -1.32 -51.32
C ALA A 458 5.13 -0.36 -50.60
N SER A 459 4.17 0.20 -51.36
CA SER A 459 2.87 0.81 -50.98
C SER A 459 2.67 1.62 -49.67
N GLY A 460 2.10 2.83 -49.82
CA GLY A 460 0.98 3.28 -48.96
C GLY A 460 1.27 4.05 -47.67
N SER A 461 1.37 5.39 -47.76
CA SER A 461 0.96 6.40 -46.75
C SER A 461 1.46 6.37 -45.29
N ASP A 462 2.21 5.37 -44.84
CA ASP A 462 2.37 5.08 -43.40
C ASP A 462 3.46 5.90 -42.63
N ASN A 463 3.76 7.15 -43.06
CA ASN A 463 4.85 7.97 -42.50
C ASN A 463 4.50 9.46 -42.23
N SER A 464 3.22 9.76 -41.98
CA SER A 464 2.72 11.08 -41.57
C SER A 464 2.19 11.09 -40.13
N CYS A 465 2.11 12.26 -39.52
CA CYS A 465 1.57 12.48 -38.18
C CYS A 465 0.03 12.43 -38.20
N SER A 466 -0.59 11.53 -37.43
CA SER A 466 -2.05 11.34 -37.35
C SER A 466 -2.84 12.55 -36.79
N CYS A 467 -2.18 13.64 -36.38
CA CYS A 467 -2.80 14.86 -35.86
C CYS A 467 -2.66 16.09 -36.79
N CYS A 468 -1.60 16.15 -37.59
CA CYS A 468 -1.27 17.34 -38.40
C CYS A 468 -0.74 17.01 -39.81
N ASN A 469 -0.74 15.73 -40.20
CA ASN A 469 -0.19 15.18 -41.43
C ASN A 469 1.29 15.49 -41.75
N ASP A 470 2.02 16.17 -40.86
CA ASP A 470 3.48 16.37 -40.95
C ASP A 470 4.23 15.08 -41.28
N SER A 471 5.23 15.18 -42.17
CA SER A 471 6.16 14.08 -42.40
C SER A 471 6.94 13.71 -41.13
N LEU A 472 7.00 12.40 -40.87
CA LEU A 472 7.76 11.78 -39.79
C LEU A 472 9.20 11.42 -40.22
N ALA A 473 9.57 11.64 -41.48
CA ALA A 473 10.93 11.39 -41.98
C ALA A 473 11.99 12.10 -41.12
N GLY A 474 13.00 11.35 -40.68
CA GLY A 474 14.09 11.86 -39.83
C GLY A 474 13.73 12.15 -38.36
N LYS A 475 12.45 12.00 -37.95
CA LYS A 475 11.99 12.17 -36.57
C LYS A 475 11.78 10.80 -35.91
N VAL A 476 11.87 10.72 -34.58
CA VAL A 476 11.46 9.53 -33.81
C VAL A 476 9.99 9.71 -33.43
N PRO A 477 9.04 8.93 -33.99
CA PRO A 477 7.62 9.21 -33.76
C PRO A 477 7.14 8.74 -32.39
N PHE A 478 6.26 9.53 -31.77
CA PHE A 478 5.49 9.07 -30.62
C PHE A 478 4.35 8.17 -31.11
N HIS A 479 3.95 7.17 -30.33
CA HIS A 479 2.94 6.18 -30.70
C HIS A 479 1.88 6.05 -29.59
N ARG A 480 0.59 6.10 -29.96
CA ARG A 480 -0.56 5.86 -29.04
C ARG A 480 -1.61 5.06 -29.82
N TYR A 481 -1.89 3.83 -29.37
CA TYR A 481 -2.66 2.83 -30.15
C TYR A 481 -2.03 2.62 -31.55
N SER A 482 -2.83 2.65 -32.61
CA SER A 482 -2.41 2.57 -34.01
C SER A 482 -1.84 3.88 -34.58
N TYR A 483 -1.92 4.99 -33.86
CA TYR A 483 -1.59 6.33 -34.36
C TYR A 483 -0.13 6.75 -34.07
N LYS A 484 0.45 7.51 -35.01
CA LYS A 484 1.84 8.00 -34.98
C LYS A 484 1.88 9.53 -34.93
N TYR A 485 2.79 10.12 -34.17
CA TYR A 485 2.82 11.57 -33.94
C TYR A 485 4.23 12.16 -34.04
N CYS A 486 4.32 13.37 -34.62
CA CYS A 486 5.59 14.12 -34.75
C CYS A 486 6.06 14.74 -33.43
N SER A 487 5.16 14.92 -32.44
CA SER A 487 5.44 15.52 -31.14
C SER A 487 4.53 14.97 -30.05
N SER A 488 4.91 15.18 -28.79
CA SER A 488 4.03 14.93 -27.64
C SER A 488 2.82 15.86 -27.61
N THR A 489 2.90 17.08 -28.15
CA THR A 489 1.77 18.02 -28.23
C THR A 489 0.67 17.48 -29.14
N CYS A 490 1.04 16.99 -30.33
CA CYS A 490 0.11 16.38 -31.29
C CYS A 490 -0.56 15.11 -30.73
N MET A 491 0.14 14.35 -29.89
CA MET A 491 -0.44 13.18 -29.20
C MET A 491 -1.50 13.57 -28.15
N HIS A 492 -1.42 14.76 -27.55
CA HIS A 492 -2.43 15.25 -26.60
C HIS A 492 -3.60 15.93 -27.32
N LEU A 493 -3.35 16.74 -28.35
CA LEU A 493 -4.42 17.35 -29.16
C LEU A 493 -5.31 16.28 -29.83
N HIS A 494 -4.70 15.27 -30.47
CA HIS A 494 -5.46 14.14 -31.03
C HIS A 494 -6.03 13.20 -29.95
N LYS A 495 -5.61 13.33 -28.69
CA LYS A 495 -6.29 12.65 -27.58
C LYS A 495 -7.60 13.35 -27.24
N GLU A 496 -7.59 14.68 -27.16
CA GLU A 496 -8.78 15.49 -26.87
C GLU A 496 -9.82 15.34 -28.00
N ILE A 497 -9.40 15.46 -29.26
CA ILE A 497 -10.26 15.23 -30.45
C ILE A 497 -10.89 13.81 -30.49
N LEU A 498 -10.25 12.80 -29.89
CA LEU A 498 -10.76 11.41 -29.80
C LEU A 498 -11.48 11.10 -28.47
N GLU A 499 -11.65 12.08 -27.59
CA GLU A 499 -12.37 11.94 -26.32
C GLU A 499 -13.58 12.92 -26.23
N ASP A 500 -13.70 13.86 -27.19
CA ASP A 500 -14.87 14.72 -27.43
C ASP A 500 -15.85 14.17 -28.51
N VAL A 501 -15.67 12.89 -28.93
CA VAL A 501 -16.50 12.16 -29.93
C VAL A 501 -16.92 10.79 -29.39
#